data_AF-B0RP89-F1
#
_entry.id   AF-B0RP89-F1
#
_cell.length_a   1.000
_cell.length_b   1.000
_cell.length_c   1.000
_cell.angle_alpha   90.00
_cell.angle_beta   90.00
_cell.angle_gamma   90.00
#
_symmetry.space_group_name_H-M   'P 1'
#
loop_
_entity.id
_entity.type
_entity.pdbx_description
1 polymer ?
#
loop_
_entity_poly.entity_id
_entity_poly.type
_entity_poly.pdbx_seq_one_letter_code
_entity_poly.pdbx_strand_id
1 'polypeptide(L)'
;MNDPRQTSHPDHPMYQQIERGVHGIDAAHGRAPDQTSARLTAALLPLAKEGGLSRVDYVLMSEANRTGVHGGENVFVVQGDPANPAHLRAHMKTEQALATPEEQSFERARQIAAPGEALQQPERTQTPQLGQ
;
A
#
# COMPACT_ATOMS: atom_id res chain seq x y z
N MET A 1 15.83 -10.17 6.89
CA MET A 1 14.91 -10.59 5.80
C MET A 1 13.54 -9.98 6.05
N ASN A 2 13.44 -8.64 5.98
CA ASN A 2 12.26 -7.91 6.42
C ASN A 2 11.96 -6.70 5.50
N ASP A 3 12.31 -6.86 4.22
CA ASP A 3 12.16 -5.83 3.20
C ASP A 3 11.17 -6.35 2.14
N PRO A 4 10.09 -5.62 1.83
CA PRO A 4 9.06 -6.09 0.89
C PRO A 4 9.55 -6.24 -0.56
N ARG A 5 10.73 -5.71 -0.89
CA ARG A 5 11.37 -5.94 -2.20
C ARG A 5 11.92 -7.35 -2.35
N GLN A 6 12.08 -8.08 -1.24
CA GLN A 6 12.61 -9.45 -1.26
C GLN A 6 11.51 -10.45 -1.60
N THR A 7 11.78 -11.38 -2.51
CA THR A 7 10.82 -12.40 -2.96
C THR A 7 10.29 -13.30 -1.86
N SER A 8 11.05 -13.47 -0.77
CA SER A 8 10.64 -14.26 0.40
C SER A 8 9.68 -13.52 1.34
N HIS A 9 9.38 -12.25 1.09
CA HIS A 9 8.53 -11.43 1.97
C HIS A 9 7.03 -11.63 1.65
N PRO A 10 6.14 -11.73 2.65
CA PRO A 10 4.70 -11.92 2.41
C PRO A 10 4.06 -10.78 1.62
N ASP A 11 4.50 -9.54 1.84
CA ASP A 11 4.00 -8.37 1.10
C ASP A 11 4.64 -8.20 -0.30
N HIS A 12 5.63 -9.02 -0.67
CA HIS A 12 6.32 -8.93 -1.97
C HIS A 12 5.40 -8.94 -3.20
N PRO A 13 4.42 -9.86 -3.33
CA PRO A 13 3.52 -9.86 -4.49
C PRO A 13 2.72 -8.56 -4.61
N MET A 14 2.25 -7.99 -3.50
CA MET A 14 1.52 -6.72 -3.52
C MET A 14 2.46 -5.55 -3.81
N TYR A 15 3.68 -5.55 -3.26
CA TYR A 15 4.69 -4.56 -3.58
C TYR A 15 5.01 -4.54 -5.09
N GLN A 16 5.20 -5.70 -5.72
CA GLN A 16 5.44 -5.82 -7.17
C GLN A 16 4.25 -5.33 -8.02
N GLN A 17 3.02 -5.53 -7.55
CA GLN A 17 1.83 -5.02 -8.22
C GLN A 17 1.79 -3.49 -8.19
N ILE A 18 2.07 -2.90 -7.04
CA ILE A 18 2.15 -1.44 -6.87
C ILE A 18 3.27 -0.86 -7.74
N GLU A 19 4.46 -1.47 -7.70
CA GLU A 19 5.63 -1.04 -8.47
C GLU A 19 5.31 -0.98 -9.97
N ARG A 20 4.67 -2.02 -10.51
CA ARG A 20 4.22 -2.04 -11.91
C ARG A 20 3.23 -0.93 -12.23
N GLY A 21 2.29 -0.64 -11.33
CA GLY A 21 1.33 0.44 -11.49
C GLY A 21 2.00 1.81 -11.52
N VAL A 22 2.93 2.06 -10.59
CA VAL A 22 3.70 3.31 -10.53
C VAL A 22 4.58 3.48 -11.78
N HIS A 23 5.28 2.43 -12.21
CA HIS A 23 6.07 2.48 -13.44
C HIS A 23 5.22 2.73 -14.69
N GLY A 24 3.97 2.22 -14.71
CA GLY A 24 3.01 2.54 -15.76
C GLY A 24 2.65 4.04 -15.79
N ILE A 25 2.51 4.66 -14.62
CA ILE A 25 2.29 6.11 -14.50
C ILE A 25 3.52 6.89 -14.99
N ASP A 26 4.73 6.48 -14.61
CA ASP A 26 5.96 7.13 -15.08
C ASP A 26 6.08 7.06 -16.61
N ALA A 27 5.85 5.88 -17.17
CA ALA A 27 5.88 5.66 -18.62
C ALA A 27 4.83 6.51 -19.35
N ALA A 28 3.62 6.66 -18.80
CA ALA A 28 2.58 7.52 -19.35
C ALA A 28 2.99 9.01 -19.38
N HIS A 29 3.87 9.43 -18.47
CA HIS A 29 4.44 10.78 -18.42
C HIS A 29 5.80 10.88 -19.15
N GLY A 30 6.26 9.84 -19.84
CA GLY A 30 7.55 9.82 -20.54
C GLY A 30 8.76 9.84 -19.61
N ARG A 31 8.59 9.40 -18.36
CA ARG A 31 9.63 9.35 -17.34
C ARG A 31 10.09 7.90 -17.12
N ALA A 32 11.38 7.71 -16.88
CA ALA A 32 11.91 6.44 -16.39
C ALA A 32 11.76 6.36 -14.86
N PRO A 33 11.44 5.19 -14.28
CA PRO A 33 11.33 5.03 -12.84
C PRO A 33 12.57 5.53 -12.10
N ASP A 34 12.36 6.37 -11.08
CA ASP A 34 13.41 7.00 -10.31
C ASP A 34 13.19 6.87 -8.80
N GLN A 35 14.00 7.54 -8.00
CA GLN A 35 13.87 7.53 -6.54
C GLN A 35 12.48 8.01 -6.06
N THR A 36 11.85 8.90 -6.82
CA THR A 36 10.47 9.37 -6.63
C THR A 36 9.48 8.21 -6.78
N SER A 37 9.62 7.41 -7.83
CA SER A 37 8.83 6.22 -8.10
C SER A 37 8.99 5.17 -7.00
N ALA A 38 10.22 5.00 -6.48
CA ALA A 38 10.50 4.08 -5.38
C ALA A 38 9.83 4.51 -4.07
N ARG A 39 9.86 5.81 -3.73
CA ARG A 39 9.14 6.36 -2.56
C ARG A 39 7.63 6.24 -2.70
N LEU A 40 7.11 6.55 -3.89
CA LEU A 40 5.69 6.40 -4.19
C LEU A 40 5.26 4.94 -4.02
N THR A 41 6.00 4.00 -4.61
CA THR A 41 5.76 2.56 -4.47
C THR A 41 5.77 2.12 -3.01
N ALA A 42 6.78 2.54 -2.24
CA ALA A 42 6.90 2.19 -0.84
C ALA A 42 5.73 2.74 0.00
N ALA A 43 5.33 3.99 -0.21
CA ALA A 43 4.24 4.64 0.52
C ALA A 43 2.85 4.04 0.23
N LEU A 44 2.66 3.50 -0.98
CA LEU A 44 1.39 2.87 -1.37
C LEU A 44 1.17 1.49 -0.73
N LEU A 45 2.24 0.80 -0.31
CA LEU A 45 2.13 -0.50 0.34
C LEU A 45 1.36 -0.45 1.68
N PRO A 46 1.75 0.37 2.67
CA PRO A 46 0.97 0.50 3.89
C PRO A 46 -0.44 1.04 3.62
N LEU A 47 -0.60 1.99 2.68
CA LEU A 47 -1.90 2.52 2.30
C LEU A 47 -2.87 1.42 1.84
N ALA A 48 -2.40 0.49 1.00
CA ALA A 48 -3.20 -0.63 0.54
C ALA A 48 -3.64 -1.52 1.73
N LYS A 49 -2.72 -1.84 2.64
CA LYS A 49 -3.01 -2.64 3.83
C LYS A 49 -3.99 -1.95 4.78
N GLU A 50 -3.82 -0.64 5.03
CA GLU A 50 -4.74 0.19 5.83
C GLU A 50 -6.13 0.26 5.21
N GLY A 51 -6.20 0.27 3.87
CA GLY A 51 -7.45 0.21 3.11
C GLY A 51 -8.11 -1.18 3.10
N GLY A 52 -7.51 -2.20 3.72
CA GLY A 52 -8.01 -3.57 3.70
C GLY A 52 -7.83 -4.29 2.36
N LEU A 53 -6.99 -3.76 1.47
CA LEU A 53 -6.67 -4.42 0.21
C LEU A 53 -5.74 -5.62 0.49
N SER A 54 -6.03 -6.73 -0.17
CA SER A 54 -5.18 -7.93 -0.15
C SER A 54 -4.29 -8.01 -1.41
N ARG A 55 -4.60 -7.21 -2.43
CA ARG A 55 -3.82 -7.04 -3.66
C ARG A 55 -4.10 -5.67 -4.27
N VAL A 56 -3.24 -5.22 -5.18
CA VAL A 56 -3.43 -3.98 -5.95
C VAL A 56 -3.50 -4.33 -7.43
N ASP A 57 -4.63 -4.03 -8.07
CA ASP A 57 -4.81 -4.27 -9.50
C ASP A 57 -4.48 -3.02 -10.32
N TYR A 58 -4.78 -1.84 -9.79
CA TYR A 58 -4.51 -0.57 -10.46
C TYR A 58 -3.93 0.46 -9.48
N VAL A 59 -2.97 1.24 -9.99
CA VAL A 59 -2.50 2.49 -9.36
C VAL A 59 -2.90 3.64 -10.29
N LEU A 60 -3.66 4.59 -9.77
CA LEU A 60 -4.23 5.69 -10.54
C LEU A 60 -3.89 7.03 -9.89
N MET A 61 -3.84 8.09 -10.69
CA MET A 61 -3.72 9.46 -10.19
C MET A 61 -5.06 10.19 -10.31
N SER A 62 -5.31 11.17 -9.44
CA SER A 62 -6.49 12.03 -9.57
C SER A 62 -6.43 12.80 -10.87
N GLU A 63 -7.58 12.92 -11.53
CA GLU A 63 -7.77 13.84 -12.62
C GLU A 63 -8.14 15.23 -12.10
N ALA A 64 -7.80 16.26 -12.87
CA ALA A 64 -8.21 17.62 -12.54
C ALA A 64 -9.74 17.73 -12.60
N ASN A 65 -10.37 18.31 -11.58
CA ASN A 65 -11.82 18.44 -11.54
C ASN A 65 -12.30 19.86 -11.18
N ARG A 66 -13.58 20.12 -11.44
CA ARG A 66 -14.20 21.46 -11.21
C ARG A 66 -14.26 21.85 -9.73
N THR A 67 -14.07 20.90 -8.82
CA THR A 67 -14.07 21.14 -7.37
C THR A 67 -12.71 21.52 -6.82
N GLY A 68 -11.69 21.67 -7.68
CA GLY A 68 -10.37 22.20 -7.30
C GLY A 68 -9.31 21.14 -7.01
N VAL A 69 -9.57 19.85 -7.28
CA VAL A 69 -8.51 18.82 -7.22
C VAL A 69 -7.64 18.99 -8.46
N HIS A 70 -6.33 19.06 -8.28
CA HIS A 70 -5.38 19.10 -9.39
C HIS A 70 -5.09 17.70 -9.93
N GLY A 71 -4.73 17.64 -11.22
CA GLY A 71 -4.22 16.39 -11.82
C GLY A 71 -2.97 15.92 -11.07
N GLY A 72 -2.94 14.65 -10.66
CA GLY A 72 -1.84 14.07 -9.90
C GLY A 72 -1.76 14.46 -8.42
N GLU A 73 -2.71 15.23 -7.89
CA GLU A 73 -2.74 15.63 -6.48
C GLU A 73 -2.86 14.43 -5.53
N ASN A 74 -3.68 13.45 -5.90
CA ASN A 74 -3.90 12.23 -5.13
C ASN A 74 -3.49 11.00 -5.96
N VAL A 75 -3.03 9.98 -5.28
CA VAL A 75 -2.75 8.66 -5.83
C VAL A 75 -3.68 7.64 -5.17
N PHE A 76 -4.19 6.71 -5.97
CA PHE A 76 -5.16 5.70 -5.59
C PHE A 76 -4.60 4.32 -5.86
N VAL A 77 -4.79 3.41 -4.91
CA VAL A 77 -4.65 1.97 -5.11
C VAL A 77 -6.04 1.35 -5.17
N VAL A 78 -6.27 0.49 -6.15
CA VAL A 78 -7.58 -0.12 -6.41
C VAL A 78 -7.41 -1.63 -6.51
N GLN A 79 -8.30 -2.36 -5.84
CA GLN A 79 -8.48 -3.80 -5.96
C GLN A 79 -9.81 -4.08 -6.66
N GLY A 80 -9.75 -4.88 -7.72
CA GLY A 80 -10.86 -5.19 -8.60
C GLY A 80 -10.97 -4.23 -9.78
N ASP A 81 -12.04 -4.40 -10.55
CA ASP A 81 -12.33 -3.56 -11.71
C ASP A 81 -12.82 -2.16 -11.26
N PRO A 82 -12.22 -1.05 -11.74
CA PRO A 82 -12.62 0.30 -11.34
C PRO A 82 -14.06 0.67 -11.70
N ALA A 83 -14.66 0.03 -12.71
CA ALA A 83 -16.06 0.23 -13.09
C ALA A 83 -17.02 -0.65 -12.26
N ASN A 84 -16.51 -1.64 -11.53
CA ASN A 84 -17.28 -2.43 -10.58
C ASN A 84 -17.49 -1.63 -9.28
N PRO A 85 -18.74 -1.38 -8.85
CA PRO A 85 -19.03 -0.63 -7.62
C PRO A 85 -18.54 -1.32 -6.33
N ALA A 86 -18.25 -2.62 -6.38
CA ALA A 86 -17.72 -3.38 -5.25
C ALA A 86 -16.19 -3.37 -5.17
N HIS A 87 -15.49 -2.55 -5.97
CA HIS A 87 -14.04 -2.41 -5.84
C HIS A 87 -13.65 -1.88 -4.45
N LEU A 88 -12.47 -2.27 -3.98
CA LEU A 88 -11.85 -1.63 -2.83
C LEU A 88 -10.85 -0.61 -3.32
N ARG A 89 -10.78 0.54 -2.65
CA ARG A 89 -9.79 1.57 -2.96
C ARG A 89 -9.31 2.27 -1.71
N ALA A 90 -8.05 2.69 -1.74
CA ALA A 90 -7.48 3.61 -0.78
C ALA A 90 -6.72 4.69 -1.52
N HIS A 91 -6.56 5.86 -0.90
CA HIS A 91 -5.89 6.99 -1.52
C HIS A 91 -5.10 7.82 -0.52
N MET A 92 -4.10 8.53 -1.03
CA MET A 92 -3.33 9.51 -0.28
C MET A 92 -2.89 10.66 -1.18
N LYS A 93 -2.45 11.77 -0.57
CA LYS A 93 -1.81 12.85 -1.33
C LYS A 93 -0.49 12.37 -1.92
N THR A 94 -0.26 12.66 -3.19
CA THR A 94 0.99 12.32 -3.88
C THR A 94 2.17 12.98 -3.16
N GLU A 95 2.05 14.26 -2.77
CA GLU A 95 3.09 14.97 -2.00
C GLU A 95 3.48 14.25 -0.70
N GLN A 96 2.49 13.67 0.01
CA GLN A 96 2.76 12.90 1.23
C GLN A 96 3.55 11.64 0.92
N ALA A 97 3.21 10.92 -0.17
CA ALA A 97 3.95 9.75 -0.59
C ALA A 97 5.41 10.09 -0.96
N LEU A 98 5.64 11.21 -1.65
CA LEU A 98 6.97 11.63 -2.08
C LEU A 98 7.85 12.14 -0.92
N ALA A 99 7.24 12.73 0.10
CA ALA A 99 7.92 13.20 1.30
C ALA A 99 8.26 12.08 2.29
N THR A 100 7.62 10.93 2.18
CA THR A 100 7.83 9.79 3.08
C THR A 100 9.04 8.96 2.61
N PRO A 101 10.07 8.76 3.45
CA PRO A 101 11.16 7.84 3.13
C PRO A 101 10.66 6.40 2.95
N GLU A 102 11.31 5.62 2.08
CA GLU A 102 10.93 4.22 1.84
C GLU A 102 10.94 3.40 3.13
N GLU A 103 12.01 3.54 3.91
CA GLU A 103 12.19 2.81 5.18
C GLU A 103 11.00 3.04 6.12
N GLN A 104 10.56 4.28 6.29
CA GLN A 104 9.43 4.61 7.15
C GLN A 104 8.12 3.98 6.64
N SER A 105 7.95 3.88 5.32
CA SER A 105 6.78 3.25 4.71
C SER A 105 6.79 1.74 4.91
N PHE A 106 7.96 1.10 4.84
CA PHE A 106 8.12 -0.33 5.11
C PHE A 106 7.92 -0.65 6.59
N GLU A 107 8.41 0.21 7.49
CA GLU A 107 8.14 0.07 8.92
C GLU A 107 6.64 0.18 9.22
N ARG A 108 5.93 1.15 8.63
CA ARG A 108 4.47 1.26 8.75
C ARG A 108 3.77 0.02 8.18
N ALA A 109 4.17 -0.44 7.00
CA ALA A 109 3.59 -1.64 6.38
C ALA A 109 3.75 -2.88 7.27
N ARG A 110 4.85 -3.00 8.01
CA ARG A 110 5.07 -4.10 8.97
C ARG A 110 4.18 -4.02 10.20
N GLN A 111 3.86 -2.82 10.66
CA GLN A 111 2.97 -2.63 11.82
C GLN A 111 1.52 -3.01 11.51
N ILE A 112 1.14 -3.00 10.23
CA ILE A 112 -0.18 -3.39 9.79
C ILE A 112 -0.17 -4.90 9.52
N ALA A 113 -0.78 -5.66 10.43
CA ALA A 113 -0.95 -7.11 10.26
C ALA A 113 -1.65 -7.41 8.93
N ALA A 114 -1.15 -8.39 8.18
CA ALA A 114 -1.87 -8.86 7.00
C ALA A 114 -3.26 -9.39 7.45
N PRO A 115 -4.34 -9.17 6.66
CA PRO A 115 -5.64 -9.78 6.91
C PRO A 115 -5.50 -11.32 6.78
N GLY A 116 -5.13 -11.97 7.89
CA GLY A 116 -4.76 -13.38 7.97
C GLY A 116 -3.89 -13.70 9.20
N GLU A 117 -3.10 -12.76 9.70
CA GLU A 117 -2.27 -12.93 10.91
C GLU A 117 -2.99 -12.53 12.21
N ALA A 118 -4.11 -11.80 12.12
CA ALA A 118 -4.92 -11.44 13.29
C ALA A 118 -5.55 -12.66 14.00
N LEU A 119 -5.62 -13.83 13.34
CA LEU A 119 -6.09 -15.09 13.94
C LEU A 119 -4.98 -15.92 14.61
N GLN A 120 -3.72 -15.48 14.58
CA GLN A 120 -2.60 -16.20 15.21
C GLN A 120 -2.03 -15.40 16.39
N GLN A 121 -2.90 -14.95 17.29
CA GLN A 121 -2.50 -14.75 18.68
C GLN A 121 -2.79 -16.07 19.40
N PRO A 122 -1.79 -16.96 19.62
CA PRO A 122 -1.98 -18.03 20.59
C PRO A 122 -2.24 -17.34 21.93
N GLU A 123 -3.47 -17.48 22.44
CA GLU A 123 -3.79 -17.23 23.83
C GLU A 123 -2.69 -17.87 24.67
N ARG A 124 -1.81 -17.03 25.21
CA ARG A 124 -0.88 -17.46 26.24
C ARG A 124 -1.74 -17.80 27.44
N THR A 125 -1.98 -19.10 27.59
CA THR A 125 -2.39 -19.79 28.79
C THR A 125 -1.74 -19.14 30.00
N GLN A 126 -2.48 -18.27 30.69
CA GLN A 126 -2.18 -17.82 32.03
C GLN A 126 -3.30 -18.33 32.91
N THR A 127 -3.15 -19.58 33.34
CA THR A 127 -3.86 -20.15 34.48
C THR A 127 -3.53 -19.29 35.71
N PRO A 128 -4.49 -18.64 36.38
CA PRO A 128 -4.28 -18.16 37.73
C PRO A 128 -4.63 -19.31 38.67
N GLN A 129 -3.60 -19.92 39.25
CA GLN A 129 -3.74 -20.71 40.46
C GLN A 129 -3.85 -19.76 41.66
N LEU A 130 -5.05 -19.64 42.24
CA LEU A 130 -5.33 -19.18 43.60
C LEU A 130 -6.76 -19.68 43.90
N GLY A 131 -7.00 -20.70 44.71
CA GLY A 131 -6.60 -20.77 46.11
C GLY A 131 -7.65 -20.03 46.94
N GLN A 132 -8.74 -20.72 47.29
CA GLN A 132 -9.52 -20.62 48.52
C GLN A 132 -10.43 -21.86 48.61
#